data_AF-A0A1N7FIT3-F1
#
_entry.id   AF-A0A1N7FIT3-F1
#
_cell.length_a   1.000
_cell.length_b   1.000
_cell.length_c   1.000
_cell.angle_alpha   90.00
_cell.angle_beta   90.00
_cell.angle_gamma   90.00
#
_symmetry.space_group_name_H-M   'P 1'
#
loop_
_entity.id
_entity.type
_entity.pdbx_description
1 polymer ?
#
loop_
_entity_poly.entity_id
_entity_poly.type
_entity_poly.pdbx_seq_one_letter_code
_entity_poly.pdbx_strand_id
1 'polypeptide(L)'
;MPDQRDTVLIEQAKIQRMRLGAALVYGHIGERRTVNDHMKRLMGSIVVAAIACAACVGVSFVSQLLTERAQQASSTVQTPTGAVTP
;
A
#
# COMPACT_ATOMS: atom_id res chain seq x y z
N MET A 1 29.69 0.79 45.54
CA MET A 1 29.77 1.16 44.11
C MET A 1 28.65 0.44 43.35
N PRO A 2 27.43 1.01 43.35
CA PRO A 2 26.24 0.44 42.70
C PRO A 2 26.16 0.69 41.18
N ASP A 3 26.79 1.75 40.65
CA ASP A 3 26.64 2.19 39.25
C ASP A 3 27.11 1.18 38.19
N GLN A 4 28.07 0.32 38.55
CA GLN A 4 28.62 -0.69 37.64
C GLN A 4 27.55 -1.74 37.27
N ARG A 5 26.65 -2.10 38.21
CA ARG A 5 25.62 -3.11 37.97
C ARG A 5 24.53 -2.60 37.04
N ASP A 6 24.13 -1.35 37.21
CA ASP A 6 23.09 -0.72 36.38
C ASP A 6 23.59 -0.54 34.94
N THR A 7 24.85 -0.18 34.78
CA THR A 7 25.49 -0.07 33.45
C THR A 7 25.48 -1.41 32.71
N VAL A 8 25.75 -2.53 33.41
CA VAL A 8 25.71 -3.87 32.80
C VAL A 8 24.28 -4.25 32.39
N LEU A 9 23.27 -3.94 33.20
CA LEU A 9 21.87 -4.23 32.88
C LEU A 9 21.38 -3.44 31.67
N ILE A 10 21.78 -2.16 31.56
CA ILE A 10 21.43 -1.31 30.40
C ILE A 10 22.05 -1.87 29.12
N GLU A 11 23.31 -2.29 29.17
CA GLU A 11 23.99 -2.81 27.97
C GLU A 11 23.41 -4.16 27.54
N GLN A 12 23.04 -5.03 28.49
CA GLN A 12 22.33 -6.29 28.20
C GLN A 12 20.95 -6.04 27.59
N ALA A 13 20.15 -5.14 28.17
CA ALA A 13 18.84 -4.79 27.65
C ALA A 13 18.91 -4.19 26.23
N LYS A 14 19.94 -3.38 25.97
CA LYS A 14 20.20 -2.79 24.65
C LYS A 14 20.55 -3.85 23.61
N ILE A 15 21.43 -4.81 23.93
CA ILE A 15 21.77 -5.92 23.02
C ILE A 15 20.55 -6.78 22.74
N GLN A 16 19.75 -7.09 23.77
CA GLN A 16 18.54 -7.89 23.61
C GLN A 16 17.52 -7.17 22.70
N ARG A 17 17.28 -5.88 22.91
CA ARG A 17 16.42 -5.07 22.05
C ARG A 17 16.92 -5.00 20.61
N MET A 18 18.24 -4.86 20.40
CA MET A 18 18.82 -4.86 19.05
C MET A 18 18.65 -6.21 18.36
N ARG A 19 18.78 -7.33 19.09
CA ARG A 19 18.55 -8.67 18.56
C ARG A 19 17.07 -8.95 18.26
N LEU A 20 16.16 -8.49 19.12
CA LEU A 20 14.70 -8.55 18.89
C LEU A 20 14.29 -7.66 17.73
N GLY A 21 14.81 -6.45 17.63
CA GLY A 21 14.57 -5.52 16.53
C GLY A 21 15.07 -6.09 15.21
N ALA A 22 16.28 -6.66 15.20
CA ALA A 22 16.78 -7.37 14.03
C ALA A 22 15.93 -8.61 13.71
N ALA A 23 15.49 -9.40 14.69
CA ALA A 23 14.61 -10.55 14.46
C ALA A 23 13.18 -10.18 14.04
N LEU A 24 12.69 -8.98 14.39
CA LEU A 24 11.40 -8.46 13.92
C LEU A 24 11.52 -7.89 12.51
N VAL A 25 12.60 -7.16 12.23
CA VAL A 25 12.88 -6.58 10.91
C VAL A 25 13.24 -7.68 9.90
N TYR A 26 13.91 -8.75 10.33
CA TYR A 26 14.38 -9.84 9.46
C TYR A 26 13.65 -11.17 9.64
N GLY A 27 12.73 -11.31 10.61
CA GLY A 27 12.09 -12.60 10.93
C GLY A 27 13.03 -13.60 11.62
N HIS A 28 12.45 -14.61 12.28
CA HIS A 28 13.14 -15.69 13.01
C HIS A 28 14.32 -16.28 12.21
N ILE A 29 15.53 -16.21 12.78
CA ILE A 29 16.84 -16.55 12.18
C ILE A 29 16.98 -18.04 11.75
N GLY A 30 15.93 -18.85 11.87
CA GLY A 30 15.92 -20.26 11.44
C GLY A 30 15.84 -20.47 9.92
N GLU A 31 15.52 -19.44 9.14
CA GLU A 31 15.02 -19.63 7.77
C GLU A 31 15.71 -18.73 6.72
N ARG A 32 17.04 -18.63 6.77
CA ARG A 32 17.83 -17.73 5.91
C ARG A 32 17.62 -17.88 4.39
N ARG A 33 17.15 -19.05 3.89
CA ARG A 33 16.90 -19.25 2.45
C ARG A 33 15.48 -18.85 2.06
N THR A 34 14.47 -19.30 2.80
CA THR A 34 13.05 -19.01 2.52
C THR A 34 12.68 -17.56 2.85
N VAL A 35 13.35 -16.92 3.82
CA VAL A 35 13.14 -15.49 4.12
C VAL A 35 13.51 -14.61 2.93
N ASN A 36 14.59 -14.91 2.22
CA ASN A 36 14.97 -14.10 1.05
C ASN A 36 13.93 -14.23 -0.09
N ASP A 37 13.33 -15.41 -0.26
CA ASP A 37 12.28 -15.62 -1.27
C ASP A 37 10.96 -14.96 -0.87
N HIS A 38 10.56 -15.05 0.40
CA HIS A 38 9.36 -14.36 0.91
C HIS A 38 9.55 -12.83 0.93
N MET A 39 10.73 -12.33 1.27
CA MET A 39 11.05 -10.90 1.23
C MET A 39 10.99 -10.33 -0.19
N LYS A 40 11.50 -11.10 -1.18
CA LYS A 40 11.37 -10.76 -2.61
C LYS A 40 9.91 -10.78 -3.07
N ARG A 41 9.12 -11.77 -2.66
CA ARG A 41 7.67 -11.81 -2.96
C ARG A 41 6.92 -10.65 -2.29
N LEU A 42 7.27 -10.28 -1.06
CA LEU A 42 6.67 -9.14 -0.35
C LEU A 42 6.97 -7.82 -1.05
N MET A 43 8.24 -7.55 -1.36
CA MET A 43 8.62 -6.37 -2.15
C MET A 43 7.93 -6.34 -3.51
N GLY A 44 7.88 -7.47 -4.22
CA GLY A 44 7.12 -7.60 -5.46
C GLY A 44 5.64 -7.28 -5.27
N SER A 45 5.00 -7.80 -4.22
CA SER A 45 3.58 -7.56 -3.93
C SER A 45 3.28 -6.10 -3.61
N ILE A 46 4.17 -5.42 -2.88
CA ILE A 46 4.04 -3.99 -2.55
C ILE A 46 4.10 -3.15 -3.83
N VAL A 47 5.05 -3.45 -4.72
CA VAL A 47 5.19 -2.76 -6.01
C VAL A 47 3.94 -2.99 -6.87
N VAL A 48 3.46 -4.23 -6.97
CA VAL A 48 2.24 -4.55 -7.73
C VAL A 48 1.01 -3.85 -7.15
N ALA A 49 0.85 -3.84 -5.82
CA ALA A 49 -0.24 -3.14 -5.15
C ALA A 49 -0.19 -1.62 -5.39
N ALA A 50 1.00 -1.02 -5.33
CA ALA A 50 1.18 0.40 -5.63
C ALA A 50 0.80 0.72 -7.08
N ILE A 51 1.23 -0.10 -8.04
CA ILE A 51 0.87 0.06 -9.46
C ILE A 51 -0.63 -0.12 -9.67
N ALA A 52 -1.25 -1.12 -9.04
CA ALA A 52 -2.68 -1.37 -9.14
C ALA A 52 -3.50 -0.19 -8.60
N CYS A 53 -3.11 0.35 -7.44
CA CYS A 53 -3.71 1.56 -6.89
C CYS A 53 -3.57 2.73 -7.88
N ALA A 54 -2.37 3.03 -8.35
CA ALA A 54 -2.11 4.13 -9.30
C ALA A 54 -2.92 3.98 -10.60
N ALA A 55 -2.99 2.78 -11.16
CA ALA A 55 -3.78 2.48 -12.34
C ALA A 55 -5.28 2.71 -12.10
N CYS A 56 -5.81 2.28 -10.97
CA CYS A 56 -7.22 2.51 -10.61
C CYS A 56 -7.54 4.01 -10.56
N VAL A 57 -6.70 4.82 -9.89
CA VAL A 57 -6.95 6.26 -9.79
C VAL A 57 -6.87 6.94 -11.16
N GLY A 58 -5.87 6.56 -11.97
CA GLY A 58 -5.69 7.11 -13.32
C GLY A 58 -6.86 6.78 -14.26
N VAL A 59 -7.31 5.52 -14.29
CA VAL A 59 -8.44 5.10 -15.12
C VAL A 59 -9.74 5.78 -14.66
N SER A 60 -9.96 5.91 -13.35
CA SER A 60 -11.15 6.61 -12.84
C SER A 60 -11.23 8.05 -13.31
N PHE A 61 -10.10 8.77 -13.30
CA PHE A 61 -10.04 10.15 -13.78
C PHE A 61 -10.37 10.23 -15.28
N VAL A 62 -9.70 9.42 -16.11
CA VAL A 62 -9.93 9.41 -17.56
C VAL A 62 -11.37 9.03 -17.90
N SER A 63 -11.92 8.01 -17.24
CA SER A 63 -13.30 7.56 -17.46
C SER A 63 -14.31 8.66 -17.14
N GLN A 64 -14.08 9.45 -16.07
CA GLN A 64 -14.98 10.54 -15.70
C GLN A 64 -14.98 11.64 -16.77
N LEU A 65 -13.80 12.03 -17.29
CA LEU A 65 -13.70 13.01 -18.37
C LEU A 65 -14.39 12.52 -19.65
N LEU A 66 -14.20 11.25 -20.03
CA LEU A 66 -14.84 10.68 -21.22
C LEU A 66 -16.37 10.62 -21.05
N THR A 67 -16.84 10.24 -19.87
CA THR A 67 -18.28 10.16 -19.57
C THR A 67 -18.94 11.53 -19.63
N GLU A 68 -18.30 12.56 -19.09
CA GLU A 68 -18.82 13.92 -19.10
C GLU A 68 -18.96 14.46 -20.55
N ARG A 69 -17.97 14.18 -21.41
CA ARG A 69 -18.03 14.53 -22.84
C ARG A 69 -19.08 13.72 -23.61
N ALA A 70 -19.21 12.43 -23.30
CA ALA A 70 -20.25 11.60 -23.88
C ALA A 70 -21.66 12.08 -23.47
N GLN A 71 -21.83 12.47 -22.20
CA GLN A 71 -23.08 13.05 -21.71
C GLN A 71 -23.42 14.36 -22.42
N GLN A 72 -22.46 15.28 -22.59
CA GLN A 72 -22.65 16.54 -23.34
C GLN A 72 -23.00 16.34 -24.83
N ALA A 73 -22.40 15.33 -25.47
CA ALA A 73 -22.77 14.96 -26.85
C ALA A 73 -24.19 14.37 -26.91
N SER A 74 -24.56 13.54 -25.93
CA SER A 74 -25.89 12.90 -25.88
C SER A 74 -27.02 13.82 -25.41
N SER A 75 -26.75 14.86 -24.62
CA SER A 75 -27.74 15.86 -24.21
C SER A 75 -28.11 16.84 -25.33
N THR A 76 -27.33 16.91 -26.41
CA THR A 76 -27.74 17.61 -27.65
C THR A 76 -28.73 16.76 -28.48
N VAL A 77 -28.85 15.46 -28.22
CA VAL A 77 -29.72 14.53 -28.97
C VAL A 77 -31.00 14.16 -28.19
N GLN A 78 -31.05 14.39 -26.88
CA GLN A 78 -32.27 14.17 -26.08
C GLN A 78 -33.13 15.43 -26.03
N THR A 79 -33.88 15.68 -27.11
CA THR A 79 -35.14 16.43 -27.03
C THR A 79 -36.16 15.52 -26.34
N PRO A 80 -36.67 15.82 -25.14
CA PRO A 80 -37.80 15.10 -24.58
C PRO A 80 -39.06 15.50 -25.36
N THR A 81 -39.30 14.86 -26.51
CA THR A 81 -40.62 14.86 -27.15
C THR A 81 -41.54 13.92 -26.36
N GLY A 82 -41.88 14.33 -25.13
CA GLY A 82 -42.93 13.76 -24.32
C GLY A 82 -44.17 14.65 -24.39
N ALA A 83 -44.90 14.53 -25.51
CA ALA A 83 -46.33 14.80 -25.68
C ALA A 83 -46.93 16.01 -24.94
N VAL A 84 -46.97 17.16 -25.63
CA VAL A 84 -48.07 18.13 -25.52
C VAL A 84 -49.30 17.55 -26.22
N THR A 85 -50.39 17.25 -25.50
CA THR A 85 -51.82 17.49 -25.90
C THR A 85 -52.82 16.73 -25.00
N PRO A 86 -54.11 17.13 -24.94
CA PRO A 86 -54.72 18.45 -25.13
C PRO A 86 -55.35 19.03 -23.84
#